data_AF-K1TNX4-F1
#
_entry.id   AF-K1TNX4-F1
#
_cell.length_a   1.000
_cell.length_b   1.000
_cell.length_c   1.000
_cell.angle_alpha   90.00
_cell.angle_beta   90.00
_cell.angle_gamma   90.00
#
_symmetry.space_group_name_H-M   'P 1'
#
loop_
_entity.id
_entity.type
_entity.pdbx_description
1 polymer ?
#
loop_
_entity_poly.entity_id
_entity_poly.type
_entity_poly.pdbx_seq_one_letter_code
_entity_poly.pdbx_strand_id
1 'polypeptide(L)'
;MWFSLTCLTAALHYLIYESKQIGVLFPYLDWYTEHKLEYITNILYFVFILLYAFAALGLRPHKRFVVTSVCSAGAILLFYIFTPSTVYTHFTVVAGAVMAVYLILSSVYICVTAVKHRLMGYIDSIIVCSTVVLTTVVYLIEGLTYFTKIFYIRSYATILFVFCNAVMLTINLSRTERRLDESKQRESQVTHMNEKLEKLDRLKTDFMHNIAHEMKTPLTVMSGYAQLTEKQIEKNVVNDETLSNLETISSEAQRLSDMVTKLLSVSHNEVTAMELSRFAARDVLSDAAAVCRPILAKHGNRLVTRADSCPDIIANREMLLQVLINLAVNSGKHTENGTVIFS
;
A
#
# COMPACT_ATOMS: atom_id res chain seq x y z
N MET A 1 -0.27 25.59 13.83
CA MET A 1 -0.90 26.61 14.69
C MET A 1 0.03 27.08 15.81
N TRP A 2 0.55 26.20 16.67
CA TRP A 2 1.42 26.66 17.78
C TRP A 2 2.72 27.32 17.32
N PHE A 3 3.39 26.77 16.30
CA PHE A 3 4.58 27.36 15.70
C PHE A 3 4.37 28.82 15.27
N SER A 4 3.28 29.10 14.53
CA SER A 4 2.97 30.44 14.06
C SER A 4 2.67 31.42 15.19
N LEU A 5 2.02 30.96 16.28
CA LEU A 5 1.79 31.79 17.46
C LEU A 5 3.11 32.12 18.18
N THR A 6 4.01 31.14 18.32
CA THR A 6 5.36 31.38 18.86
C THR A 6 6.11 32.43 18.05
N CYS A 7 6.14 32.29 16.71
CA CYS A 7 6.79 33.26 15.82
C CYS A 7 6.17 34.67 15.95
N LEU A 8 4.83 34.76 15.98
CA LEU A 8 4.13 36.03 16.11
C LEU A 8 4.46 36.72 17.44
N THR A 9 4.43 35.98 18.55
CA THR A 9 4.78 36.55 19.87
C THR A 9 6.25 36.95 19.97
N ALA A 10 7.16 36.20 19.35
CA ALA A 10 8.57 36.54 19.32
C ALA A 10 8.82 37.82 18.51
N ALA A 11 8.15 37.97 17.37
CA ALA A 11 8.21 39.17 16.53
C ALA A 11 7.64 40.40 17.25
N LEU A 12 6.49 40.25 17.93
CA LEU A 12 5.91 41.32 18.75
C LEU A 12 6.85 41.73 19.88
N HIS A 13 7.44 40.76 20.60
CA HIS A 13 8.38 41.04 21.68
C HIS A 13 9.64 41.77 21.19
N TYR A 14 10.17 41.38 20.03
CA TYR A 14 11.28 42.08 19.38
C TYR A 14 10.94 43.54 19.03
N LEU A 15 9.73 43.78 18.52
CA LEU A 15 9.25 45.11 18.14
C LEU A 15 9.10 46.04 19.36
N ILE A 16 8.63 45.48 20.48
CA ILE A 16 8.38 46.20 21.72
C ILE A 16 9.67 46.46 22.50
N TYR A 17 10.47 45.42 22.77
CA TYR A 17 11.59 45.52 23.70
C TYR A 17 12.94 45.79 23.04
N GLU A 18 13.31 45.00 22.04
CA GLU A 18 14.68 45.03 21.49
C GLU A 18 14.88 46.19 20.52
N SER A 19 13.95 46.38 19.60
CA SER A 19 14.03 47.45 18.59
C SER A 19 13.33 48.74 19.02
N LYS A 20 12.44 48.69 20.01
CA LYS A 20 11.58 49.79 20.49
C LYS A 20 10.84 50.52 19.35
N GLN A 21 10.58 49.84 18.24
CA GLN A 21 9.95 50.42 17.06
C GLN A 21 8.44 50.59 17.22
N ILE A 22 7.84 49.96 18.24
CA ILE A 22 6.39 50.07 18.45
C ILE A 22 5.95 51.50 18.80
N GLY A 23 6.79 52.28 19.49
CA GLY A 23 6.53 53.70 19.75
C GLY A 23 6.55 54.57 18.49
N VAL A 24 7.24 54.14 17.43
CA VAL A 24 7.21 54.82 16.12
C VAL A 24 5.92 54.48 15.37
N LEU A 25 5.46 53.23 15.45
CA LEU A 25 4.23 52.76 14.82
C LEU A 25 2.97 53.27 15.53
N PHE A 26 3.03 53.45 16.86
CA PHE A 26 1.94 53.92 17.70
C PHE A 26 2.41 55.04 18.63
N PRO A 27 2.49 56.30 18.14
CA PRO A 27 3.02 57.42 18.91
C PRO A 27 2.20 57.79 20.16
N TYR A 28 0.93 57.38 20.20
CA TYR A 28 0.01 57.61 21.31
C TYR A 28 0.05 56.52 22.39
N LEU A 29 0.88 55.49 22.22
CA LEU A 29 1.00 54.43 23.23
C LEU A 29 1.73 54.98 24.46
N ASP A 30 1.07 54.93 25.61
CA ASP A 30 1.68 55.32 26.87
C ASP A 30 2.79 54.32 27.26
N TRP A 31 3.88 54.83 27.84
CA TRP A 31 5.06 54.04 28.23
C TRP A 31 4.68 52.88 29.17
N TYR A 32 3.71 53.09 30.05
CA TYR A 32 3.19 52.05 30.93
C TYR A 32 2.52 50.90 30.19
N THR A 33 1.84 51.21 29.08
CA THR A 33 1.18 50.21 28.24
C THR A 33 2.20 49.41 27.44
N GLU A 34 3.25 50.07 26.93
CA GLU A 34 4.37 49.42 26.24
C GLU A 34 5.06 48.39 27.14
N HIS A 35 5.41 48.78 28.37
CA HIS A 35 6.03 47.88 29.35
C HIS A 35 5.12 46.72 29.76
N LYS A 36 3.81 46.94 29.90
CA LYS A 36 2.86 45.84 30.15
C LYS A 36 2.81 44.86 28.98
N LEU A 37 2.80 45.37 27.76
CA LEU A 37 2.75 44.55 26.54
C LEU A 37 4.01 43.71 26.37
N GLU A 38 5.17 44.25 26.75
CA GLU A 38 6.44 43.51 26.81
C GLU A 38 6.35 42.26 27.69
N TYR A 39 5.91 42.39 28.94
CA TYR A 39 5.80 41.26 29.86
C TYR A 39 4.77 40.23 29.42
N ILE A 40 3.62 40.70 28.90
CA ILE A 40 2.57 39.83 28.39
C ILE A 40 3.09 39.02 27.19
N THR A 41 3.73 39.67 26.21
CA THR A 41 4.27 39.00 25.03
C THR A 41 5.37 37.99 25.38
N ASN A 42 6.22 38.31 26.37
CA ASN A 42 7.24 37.39 26.86
C ASN A 42 6.64 36.13 27.50
N ILE A 43 5.61 36.27 28.35
CA ILE A 43 4.93 35.12 28.96
C ILE A 43 4.24 34.26 27.90
N LEU A 44 3.53 34.88 26.96
CA LEU A 44 2.85 34.17 25.88
C LEU A 44 3.83 33.40 24.99
N TYR A 45 5.00 33.99 24.70
CA TYR A 45 6.06 33.30 23.98
C TYR A 45 6.46 31.98 24.66
N PHE A 46 6.64 31.99 25.99
CA PHE A 46 6.96 30.77 26.74
C PHE A 46 5.86 29.72 26.72
N VAL A 47 4.61 30.15 26.81
CA VAL A 47 3.47 29.23 26.72
C VAL A 47 3.43 28.58 25.34
N PHE A 48 3.57 29.37 24.28
CA PHE A 48 3.47 28.87 22.91
C PHE A 48 4.66 28.01 22.49
N ILE A 49 5.89 28.31 22.92
CA ILE A 49 7.04 27.47 22.59
C ILE A 49 6.95 26.08 23.24
N LEU A 50 6.43 25.99 24.47
CA LEU A 50 6.22 24.71 25.14
C LEU A 50 5.09 23.91 24.47
N LEU A 51 3.96 24.55 24.17
CA LEU A 51 2.85 23.90 23.45
C LEU A 51 3.28 23.44 22.05
N TYR A 52 4.10 24.24 21.37
CA TYR A 52 4.72 23.87 20.12
C TYR A 52 5.60 22.62 20.27
N ALA A 53 6.48 22.57 21.28
CA ALA A 53 7.35 21.42 21.50
C ALA A 53 6.56 20.12 21.74
N PHE A 54 5.51 20.15 22.56
CA PHE A 54 4.66 18.98 22.78
C PHE A 54 3.92 18.56 21.50
N ALA A 55 3.38 19.52 20.76
CA ALA A 55 2.68 19.25 19.51
C ALA A 55 3.60 18.66 18.44
N ALA A 56 4.81 19.21 18.29
CA ALA A 56 5.79 18.77 17.30
C ALA A 56 6.37 17.38 17.63
N LEU A 57 6.50 17.04 18.92
CA LEU A 57 6.93 15.71 19.36
C LEU A 57 5.78 14.68 19.41
N GLY A 58 4.53 15.08 19.15
CA GLY A 58 3.37 14.21 19.29
C GLY A 58 3.14 13.72 20.73
N LEU A 59 3.71 14.41 21.71
CA LEU A 59 3.64 14.03 23.12
C LEU A 59 2.41 14.66 23.78
N ARG A 60 1.69 13.86 24.58
CA ARG A 60 0.63 14.39 25.45
C ARG A 60 1.22 14.73 26.81
N PRO A 61 1.27 16.02 27.21
CA PRO A 61 1.78 16.39 28.52
C PRO A 61 0.91 15.82 29.62
N HIS A 62 1.53 15.47 30.75
CA HIS A 62 0.80 14.98 31.92
C HIS A 62 -0.18 16.05 32.44
N LYS A 63 -1.40 15.66 32.79
CA LYS A 63 -2.49 16.60 33.17
C LYS A 63 -2.05 17.60 34.27
N ARG A 64 -1.29 17.13 35.26
CA ARG A 64 -0.76 17.99 36.34
C ARG A 64 0.18 19.08 35.81
N PHE A 65 1.07 18.74 34.88
CA PHE A 65 2.01 19.69 34.27
C PHE A 65 1.23 20.80 33.55
N VAL A 66 0.26 20.43 32.69
CA VAL A 66 -0.57 21.41 31.97
C VAL A 66 -1.29 22.35 32.91
N VAL A 67 -1.95 21.81 33.95
CA VAL A 67 -2.69 22.63 34.93
C VAL A 67 -1.72 23.56 35.66
N THR A 68 -0.59 23.06 36.16
CA THR A 68 0.39 23.92 36.86
C THR A 68 0.94 25.03 35.97
N SER A 69 1.25 24.73 34.71
CA SER A 69 1.79 25.68 33.73
C SER A 69 0.79 26.74 33.32
N VAL A 70 -0.47 26.36 33.09
CA VAL A 70 -1.54 27.29 32.72
C VAL A 70 -1.92 28.17 33.92
N CYS A 71 -2.03 27.58 35.12
CA CYS A 71 -2.32 28.35 36.33
C CYS A 71 -1.19 29.31 36.69
N SER A 72 0.08 28.91 36.57
CA SER A 72 1.22 29.79 36.85
C SER A 72 1.32 30.93 35.83
N ALA A 73 1.24 30.63 34.53
CA ALA A 73 1.25 31.66 33.48
C ALA A 73 0.05 32.60 33.62
N GLY A 74 -1.15 32.07 33.90
CA GLY A 74 -2.35 32.86 34.14
C GLY A 74 -2.24 33.76 35.36
N ALA A 75 -1.72 33.25 36.48
CA ALA A 75 -1.51 34.05 37.70
C ALA A 75 -0.52 35.20 37.48
N ILE A 76 0.59 34.94 36.78
CA ILE A 76 1.60 35.96 36.46
C ILE A 76 1.02 37.00 35.49
N LEU A 77 0.26 36.58 34.46
CA LEU A 77 -0.42 37.49 33.54
C LEU A 77 -1.42 38.39 34.28
N LEU A 78 -2.26 37.81 35.13
CA LEU A 78 -3.22 38.58 35.94
C LEU A 78 -2.49 39.57 36.86
N PHE A 79 -1.39 39.16 37.48
CA PHE A 79 -0.57 40.05 38.30
C PHE A 79 -0.07 41.26 37.51
N TYR A 80 0.49 41.07 36.30
CA TYR A 80 0.96 42.19 35.47
C TYR A 80 -0.16 43.08 34.92
N ILE A 81 -1.34 42.53 34.66
CA ILE A 81 -2.48 43.30 34.14
C ILE A 81 -3.03 44.23 35.23
N PHE A 82 -3.31 43.69 36.42
CA PHE A 82 -4.05 44.38 37.47
C PHE A 82 -3.17 45.23 38.39
N THR A 83 -1.86 44.98 38.44
CA THR A 83 -0.96 45.69 39.34
C THR A 83 -0.37 46.95 38.68
N PRO A 84 -0.24 48.09 39.38
CA PRO A 84 0.46 49.26 38.87
C PRO A 84 1.95 48.98 38.65
N SER A 85 2.55 49.71 37.71
CA SER A 85 3.94 49.56 37.25
C SER A 85 4.99 49.67 38.34
N THR A 86 4.78 50.55 39.30
CA THR A 86 5.68 50.72 40.45
C THR A 86 5.83 49.46 41.29
N VAL A 87 4.74 48.69 41.44
CA VAL A 87 4.71 47.51 42.29
C VAL A 87 5.28 46.29 41.56
N TYR A 88 4.84 46.01 40.33
CA TYR A 88 5.37 44.82 39.64
C TYR A 88 6.84 44.96 39.27
N THR A 89 7.36 46.18 39.04
CA THR A 89 8.78 46.42 38.73
C THR A 89 9.71 45.90 39.83
N HIS A 90 9.33 46.02 41.11
CA HIS A 90 10.10 45.46 42.24
C HIS A 90 10.19 43.94 42.22
N PHE A 91 9.19 43.26 41.66
CA PHE A 91 9.13 41.79 41.60
C PHE A 91 9.63 41.21 40.28
N THR A 92 10.01 42.03 39.30
CA THR A 92 10.44 41.58 37.97
C THR A 92 11.60 40.59 38.01
N VAL A 93 12.63 40.85 38.82
CA VAL A 93 13.79 39.96 38.97
C VAL A 93 13.38 38.61 39.55
N VAL A 94 12.53 38.62 40.58
CA VAL A 94 12.02 37.41 41.22
C VAL A 94 11.14 36.61 40.26
N ALA A 95 10.21 37.27 39.54
CA ALA A 95 9.37 36.66 38.54
C ALA A 95 10.18 36.08 37.37
N GLY A 96 11.23 36.78 36.92
CA GLY A 96 12.17 36.32 35.91
C GLY A 96 12.92 35.06 36.35
N ALA A 97 13.41 35.02 37.60
CA ALA A 97 14.06 33.85 38.16
C ALA A 97 13.11 32.64 38.26
N VAL A 98 11.87 32.84 38.70
CA VAL A 98 10.84 31.79 38.74
C VAL A 98 10.56 31.25 37.33
N MET A 99 10.43 32.13 36.34
CA MET A 99 10.23 31.73 34.95
C MET A 99 11.44 30.97 34.37
N ALA A 100 12.67 31.39 34.70
CA ALA A 100 13.88 30.69 34.27
C ALA A 100 13.96 29.27 34.84
N VAL A 101 13.68 29.10 36.14
CA VAL A 101 13.60 27.77 36.79
C VAL A 101 12.53 26.92 36.12
N TYR A 102 11.35 27.49 35.87
CA TYR A 102 10.27 26.79 35.18
C TYR A 102 10.67 26.33 33.76
N LEU A 103 11.37 27.18 32.99
CA LEU A 103 11.87 26.82 31.66
C LEU A 103 12.90 25.69 31.70
N ILE A 104 13.82 25.72 32.66
CA ILE A 104 14.77 24.62 32.87
C ILE A 104 14.03 23.32 33.18
N LEU A 105 13.08 23.33 34.13
CA LEU A 105 12.31 22.13 34.47
C LEU A 105 11.50 21.60 33.29
N SER A 106 10.86 22.49 32.53
CA SER A 106 10.06 22.13 31.36
C SER A 106 10.89 21.59 30.20
N SER A 107 12.06 22.17 29.92
CA SER A 107 13.00 21.69 28.89
C SER A 107 13.56 20.31 29.24
N VAL A 108 13.98 20.11 30.50
CA VAL A 108 14.42 18.80 31.00
C VAL A 108 13.28 17.78 30.89
N TYR A 109 12.07 18.14 31.30
CA TYR A 109 10.91 17.27 31.21
C TYR A 109 10.61 16.83 29.77
N ILE A 110 10.64 17.77 28.81
CA ILE A 110 10.44 17.48 27.39
C ILE A 110 11.52 16.54 26.86
N CYS A 111 12.79 16.82 27.13
CA CYS A 111 13.91 15.99 26.68
C CYS A 111 13.86 14.57 27.27
N VAL A 112 13.63 14.44 28.57
CA VAL A 112 13.50 13.12 29.25
C VAL A 112 12.32 12.34 28.68
N THR A 113 11.18 13.01 28.45
CA THR A 113 10.00 12.37 27.87
C THR A 113 10.27 11.93 26.42
N ALA A 114 10.93 12.75 25.61
CA ALA A 114 11.33 12.42 24.24
C ALA A 114 12.28 11.21 24.19
N VAL A 115 13.24 11.12 25.10
CA VAL A 115 14.13 9.95 25.24
C VAL A 115 13.34 8.71 25.66
N LYS A 116 12.44 8.83 26.66
CA LYS A 116 11.62 7.71 27.15
C LYS A 116 10.73 7.11 26.06
N HIS A 117 10.18 7.96 25.19
CA HIS A 117 9.37 7.54 24.04
C HIS A 117 10.18 7.14 22.80
N ARG A 118 11.52 7.02 22.91
CA ARG A 118 12.44 6.67 21.81
C ARG A 118 12.33 7.59 20.59
N LEU A 119 11.94 8.84 20.78
CA LEU A 119 11.77 9.82 19.71
C LEU A 119 13.09 10.40 19.19
N MET A 120 14.19 10.22 19.94
CA MET A 120 15.53 10.70 19.57
C MET A 120 16.17 9.98 18.39
N GLY A 121 15.55 8.92 17.86
CA GLY A 121 15.96 8.33 16.57
C GLY A 121 15.56 9.17 15.35
N TYR A 122 14.68 10.15 15.54
CA TYR A 122 14.20 11.03 14.47
C TYR A 122 14.88 12.40 14.56
N ILE A 123 15.46 12.84 13.44
CA ILE A 123 16.12 14.16 13.31
C ILE A 123 15.18 15.29 13.75
N ASP A 124 13.88 15.15 13.45
CA ASP A 124 12.87 16.16 13.73
C ASP A 124 12.73 16.40 15.25
N SER A 125 12.72 15.33 16.03
CA SER A 125 12.65 15.39 17.50
C SER A 125 13.90 16.03 18.11
N ILE A 126 15.08 15.75 17.52
CA ILE A 126 16.37 16.33 17.95
C ILE A 126 16.37 17.84 17.71
N ILE A 127 15.87 18.29 16.56
CA ILE A 127 15.77 19.72 16.23
C ILE A 127 14.86 20.44 17.24
N VAL A 128 13.69 19.87 17.53
CA VAL A 128 12.76 20.47 18.51
C VAL A 128 13.37 20.54 19.90
N CYS A 129 13.95 19.43 20.40
CA CYS A 129 14.56 19.41 21.74
C CYS A 129 15.75 20.36 21.84
N SER A 130 16.65 20.35 20.86
CA SER A 130 17.80 21.26 20.79
C SER A 130 17.36 22.71 20.81
N THR A 131 16.24 23.04 20.17
CA THR A 131 15.78 24.43 20.13
C THR A 131 15.15 24.90 21.45
N VAL A 132 14.40 24.02 22.13
CA VAL A 132 13.87 24.32 23.47
C VAL A 132 15.02 24.54 24.46
N VAL A 133 16.08 23.73 24.36
CA VAL A 133 17.30 23.90 25.16
C VAL A 133 18.01 25.21 24.82
N LEU A 134 18.22 25.50 23.54
CA LEU A 134 18.84 26.76 23.09
C LEU A 134 18.07 27.98 23.63
N THR A 135 16.74 27.97 23.52
CA THR A 135 15.89 29.06 24.03
C THR A 135 16.04 29.22 25.54
N THR A 136 16.11 28.11 26.28
CA THR A 136 16.31 28.12 27.73
C THR A 136 17.67 28.71 28.11
N VAL A 137 18.74 28.31 27.41
CA VAL A 137 20.10 28.82 27.63
C VAL A 137 20.19 30.31 27.34
N VAL A 138 19.63 30.76 26.22
CA VAL A 138 19.61 32.17 25.82
C VAL A 138 18.90 33.02 26.87
N TYR A 139 17.74 32.56 27.37
CA TYR A 139 17.01 33.28 28.40
C TYR A 139 17.75 33.33 29.74
N LEU A 140 18.48 32.27 30.10
CA LEU A 140 19.33 32.25 31.29
C LEU A 140 20.47 33.26 31.17
N ILE A 141 21.11 33.32 30.00
CA ILE A 141 22.17 34.30 29.71
C ILE A 141 21.62 35.71 29.80
N GLU A 142 20.48 36.02 29.20
CA GLU A 142 19.86 37.36 29.29
C GLU A 142 19.47 37.73 30.72
N GLY A 143 18.96 36.79 31.50
CA GLY A 143 18.64 37.02 32.92
C GLY A 143 19.89 37.35 33.76
N LEU A 144 21.01 36.67 33.50
CA LEU A 144 22.29 36.92 34.18
C LEU A 144 22.98 38.21 33.69
N THR A 145 22.81 38.54 32.41
CA THR A 145 23.42 39.70 31.75
C THR A 145 22.50 40.91 31.69
N TYR A 146 21.39 40.90 32.44
CA TYR A 146 20.39 41.98 32.51
C TYR A 146 21.03 43.36 32.74
N PHE A 147 22.13 43.42 33.48
CA PHE A 147 22.88 44.65 33.74
C PHE A 147 24.00 44.96 32.73
N THR A 148 24.44 44.02 31.88
CA THR A 148 25.61 44.14 31.01
C THR A 148 25.33 44.45 29.53
N LYS A 149 24.08 44.80 29.17
CA LYS A 149 23.69 45.32 27.84
C LYS A 149 24.03 44.43 26.62
N ILE A 150 24.08 43.11 26.78
CA ILE A 150 24.16 42.20 25.61
C ILE A 150 22.76 42.10 24.99
N PHE A 151 22.36 43.15 24.27
CA PHE A 151 21.16 43.13 23.46
C PHE A 151 21.42 42.27 22.21
N TYR A 152 20.37 41.67 21.63
CA TYR A 152 20.36 40.92 20.36
C TYR A 152 20.65 39.40 20.39
N ILE A 153 21.18 38.80 21.47
CA ILE A 153 21.45 37.34 21.49
C ILE A 153 20.16 36.53 21.29
N ARG A 154 19.05 36.97 21.87
CA ARG A 154 17.72 36.35 21.70
C ARG A 154 17.15 36.52 20.30
N SER A 155 17.38 37.65 19.64
CA SER A 155 17.01 37.81 18.23
C SER A 155 17.69 36.78 17.34
N TYR A 156 19.01 36.62 17.47
CA TYR A 156 19.74 35.63 16.68
C TYR A 156 19.26 34.20 16.98
N ALA A 157 19.01 33.87 18.25
CA ALA A 157 18.48 32.56 18.64
C ALA A 157 17.07 32.31 18.10
N THR A 158 16.21 33.33 18.07
CA THR A 158 14.85 33.24 17.52
C THR A 158 14.87 33.03 16.02
N ILE A 159 15.74 33.74 15.28
CA ILE A 159 15.91 33.53 13.84
C ILE A 159 16.38 32.10 13.56
N LEU A 160 17.38 31.61 14.31
CA LEU A 160 17.86 30.23 14.19
C LEU A 160 16.74 29.22 14.51
N PHE A 161 15.94 29.46 15.55
CA PHE A 161 14.77 28.64 15.90
C PHE A 161 13.77 28.57 14.74
N VAL A 162 13.36 29.72 14.21
CA VAL A 162 12.39 29.79 13.11
C VAL A 162 12.93 29.07 11.89
N PHE A 163 14.20 29.28 11.54
CA PHE A 163 14.83 28.63 10.39
C PHE A 163 14.88 27.10 10.53
N CYS A 164 15.42 26.58 11.64
CA CYS A 164 15.52 25.14 11.86
C CYS A 164 14.15 24.45 11.87
N ASN A 165 13.14 25.08 12.48
CA ASN A 165 11.80 24.52 12.55
C ASN A 165 11.03 24.65 11.24
N ALA A 166 11.25 25.71 10.45
CA ALA A 166 10.70 25.82 9.10
C ALA A 166 11.26 24.73 8.16
N VAL A 167 12.57 24.46 8.22
CA VAL A 167 13.20 23.37 7.46
C VAL A 167 12.63 22.01 7.89
N MET A 168 12.55 21.75 9.19
CA MET A 168 11.95 20.52 9.74
C MET A 168 10.49 20.34 9.30
N LEU A 169 9.68 21.40 9.38
CA LEU A 169 8.27 21.34 8.96
C LEU A 169 8.14 21.05 7.47
N THR A 170 9.00 21.66 6.65
CA THR A 170 9.03 21.42 5.19
C THR A 170 9.40 19.98 4.85
N ILE A 171 10.41 19.42 5.52
CA ILE A 171 10.80 18.01 5.36
C ILE A 171 9.65 17.08 5.76
N ASN A 172 8.97 17.36 6.87
CA ASN A 172 7.85 16.55 7.34
C ASN A 172 6.63 16.63 6.42
N LEU A 173 6.33 17.79 5.86
CA LEU A 173 5.30 17.95 4.84
C LEU A 173 5.62 17.10 3.61
N SER A 174 6.85 17.21 3.08
CA SER A 174 7.29 16.42 1.92
C SER A 174 7.23 14.90 2.18
N ARG A 175 7.64 14.45 3.37
CA ARG A 175 7.52 13.04 3.77
C ARG A 175 6.07 12.57 3.85
N THR A 176 5.17 13.43 4.33
CA THR A 176 3.74 13.11 4.46
C THR A 176 3.09 13.01 3.09
N GLU A 177 3.41 13.92 2.17
CA GLU A 177 2.96 13.86 0.77
C GLU A 177 3.42 12.59 0.08
N ARG A 178 4.72 12.23 0.18
CA ARG A 178 5.24 10.98 -0.39
C ARG A 178 4.50 9.74 0.12
N ARG A 179 4.25 9.66 1.43
CA ARG A 179 3.49 8.56 2.04
C ARG A 179 2.06 8.49 1.52
N LEU A 180 1.43 9.64 1.28
CA LEU A 180 0.09 9.71 0.73
C LEU A 180 0.05 9.21 -0.72
N ASP A 181 1.02 9.61 -1.53
CA ASP A 181 1.12 9.19 -2.93
C ASP A 181 1.40 7.69 -3.05
N GLU A 182 2.33 7.15 -2.25
CA GLU A 182 2.58 5.70 -2.16
C GLU A 182 1.35 4.92 -1.69
N SER A 183 0.53 5.50 -0.81
CA SER A 183 -0.73 4.89 -0.36
C SER A 183 -1.74 4.84 -1.50
N LYS A 184 -1.92 5.94 -2.23
CA LYS A 184 -2.83 6.01 -3.38
C LYS A 184 -2.42 5.05 -4.49
N GLN A 185 -1.11 4.92 -4.75
CA GLN A 185 -0.61 3.99 -5.75
C GLN A 185 -0.88 2.53 -5.36
N ARG A 186 -0.68 2.17 -4.08
CA ARG A 186 -1.03 0.84 -3.57
C ARG A 186 -2.53 0.55 -3.67
N GLU A 187 -3.38 1.53 -3.35
CA GLU A 187 -4.83 1.41 -3.47
C GLU A 187 -5.25 1.18 -4.94
N SER A 188 -4.67 1.93 -5.88
CA SER A 188 -4.89 1.74 -7.32
C SER A 188 -4.43 0.37 -7.82
N GLN A 189 -3.30 -0.15 -7.31
CA GLN A 189 -2.83 -1.50 -7.65
C GLN A 189 -3.77 -2.58 -7.14
N VAL A 190 -4.27 -2.44 -5.90
CA VAL A 190 -5.21 -3.38 -5.29
C VAL A 190 -6.54 -3.39 -6.05
N THR A 191 -7.08 -2.21 -6.39
CA THR A 191 -8.31 -2.10 -7.18
C THR A 191 -8.16 -2.75 -8.56
N HIS A 192 -7.07 -2.47 -9.28
CA HIS A 192 -6.79 -3.11 -10.58
C HIS A 192 -6.64 -4.64 -10.47
N MET A 193 -6.03 -5.14 -9.40
CA MET A 193 -5.92 -6.58 -9.17
C MET A 193 -7.28 -7.22 -8.88
N ASN A 194 -8.13 -6.55 -8.09
CA ASN A 194 -9.49 -7.00 -7.82
C ASN A 194 -10.33 -7.07 -9.10
N GLU A 195 -10.26 -6.06 -9.96
CA GLU A 195 -10.96 -6.07 -11.25
C GLU A 195 -10.51 -7.24 -12.14
N LYS A 196 -9.21 -7.53 -12.17
CA LYS A 196 -8.68 -8.71 -12.89
C LYS A 196 -9.17 -10.01 -12.29
N LEU A 197 -9.18 -10.12 -10.96
CA LEU A 197 -9.64 -11.31 -10.26
C LEU A 197 -11.12 -11.56 -10.52
N GLU A 198 -11.95 -10.51 -10.45
CA GLU A 198 -13.37 -10.60 -10.74
C GLU A 198 -13.62 -10.99 -12.20
N LYS A 199 -12.84 -10.44 -13.14
CA LYS A 199 -12.91 -10.85 -14.54
C LYS A 199 -12.54 -12.34 -14.73
N LEU A 200 -11.50 -12.82 -14.05
CA LEU A 200 -11.12 -14.23 -14.08
C LEU A 200 -12.19 -15.13 -13.47
N ASP A 201 -12.80 -14.70 -12.37
CA ASP A 201 -13.87 -15.45 -11.70
C ASP A 201 -15.13 -15.55 -12.56
N ARG A 202 -15.50 -14.47 -13.26
CA ARG A 202 -16.57 -14.50 -14.27
C ARG A 202 -16.25 -15.45 -15.42
N LEU A 203 -15.05 -15.36 -15.99
CA LEU A 203 -14.62 -16.26 -17.07
C LEU A 203 -14.64 -17.74 -16.63
N LYS A 204 -14.20 -18.03 -15.41
CA LYS A 204 -14.27 -19.37 -14.81
C LYS A 204 -15.72 -19.84 -14.68
N THR A 205 -16.60 -18.98 -14.19
CA THR A 205 -18.02 -19.29 -14.02
C THR A 205 -18.70 -19.57 -15.36
N ASP A 206 -18.47 -18.70 -16.34
CA ASP A 206 -19.00 -18.86 -17.71
C ASP A 206 -18.49 -20.15 -18.37
N PHE A 207 -17.19 -20.46 -18.20
CA PHE A 207 -16.59 -21.70 -18.68
C PHE A 207 -17.27 -22.93 -18.08
N MET A 208 -17.42 -22.98 -16.75
CA MET A 208 -18.07 -24.09 -16.07
C MET A 208 -19.54 -24.25 -16.47
N HIS A 209 -20.27 -23.14 -16.65
CA HIS A 209 -21.64 -23.16 -17.12
C HIS A 209 -21.75 -23.74 -18.54
N ASN A 210 -20.89 -23.31 -19.45
CA ASN A 210 -20.88 -23.81 -20.84
C ASN A 210 -20.60 -25.31 -20.90
N ILE A 211 -19.65 -25.79 -20.10
CA ILE A 211 -19.33 -27.22 -20.00
C ILE A 211 -20.53 -28.03 -19.53
N ALA A 212 -21.20 -27.58 -18.46
CA ALA A 212 -22.37 -28.26 -17.94
C ALA A 212 -23.48 -28.36 -19.02
N HIS A 213 -23.66 -27.32 -19.83
CA HIS A 213 -24.61 -27.31 -20.92
C HIS A 213 -24.22 -28.27 -22.06
N GLU A 214 -22.95 -28.30 -22.44
CA GLU A 214 -22.46 -29.25 -23.45
C GLU A 214 -22.54 -30.70 -22.98
N MET A 215 -22.40 -30.98 -21.67
CA MET A 215 -22.52 -32.32 -21.09
C MET A 215 -23.97 -32.80 -21.01
N LYS A 216 -24.92 -31.89 -20.76
CA LYS A 216 -26.33 -32.23 -20.60
C LYS A 216 -26.95 -32.79 -21.89
N THR A 217 -26.53 -32.26 -23.03
CA THR A 217 -27.02 -32.69 -24.36
C THR A 217 -26.78 -34.18 -24.65
N PRO A 218 -25.54 -34.70 -24.66
CA PRO A 218 -25.27 -36.13 -24.89
C PRO A 218 -25.94 -37.02 -23.84
N LEU A 219 -25.98 -36.59 -22.58
CA LEU A 219 -26.69 -37.30 -21.50
C LEU A 219 -28.20 -37.44 -21.78
N THR A 220 -28.84 -36.37 -22.25
CA THR A 220 -30.27 -36.37 -22.57
C THR A 220 -30.55 -37.29 -23.76
N VAL A 221 -29.69 -37.25 -24.79
CA VAL A 221 -29.79 -38.14 -25.95
C VAL A 221 -29.64 -39.59 -25.55
N MET A 222 -28.59 -39.95 -24.79
CA MET A 222 -28.38 -41.31 -24.29
C MET A 222 -29.58 -41.80 -23.46
N SER A 223 -30.10 -40.98 -22.55
CA SER A 223 -31.26 -41.35 -21.73
C SER A 223 -32.52 -41.59 -22.56
N GLY A 224 -32.76 -40.78 -23.60
CA GLY A 224 -33.92 -40.95 -24.48
C GLY A 224 -33.84 -42.23 -25.31
N TYR A 225 -32.67 -42.50 -25.92
CA TYR A 225 -32.46 -43.74 -26.68
C TYR A 225 -32.45 -44.99 -25.79
N ALA A 226 -31.99 -44.90 -24.55
CA ALA A 226 -32.08 -45.99 -23.58
C ALA A 226 -33.54 -46.36 -23.26
N GLN A 227 -34.40 -45.35 -23.02
CA GLN A 227 -35.84 -45.56 -22.79
C GLN A 227 -36.56 -46.15 -24.02
N LEU A 228 -36.19 -45.71 -25.22
CA LEU A 228 -36.74 -46.28 -26.47
C LEU A 228 -36.36 -47.74 -26.62
N THR A 229 -35.10 -48.08 -26.35
CA THR A 229 -34.56 -49.45 -26.38
C THR A 229 -35.25 -50.33 -25.34
N GLU A 230 -35.42 -49.85 -24.11
CA GLU A 230 -36.14 -50.56 -23.03
C GLU A 230 -37.58 -50.90 -23.46
N LYS A 231 -38.32 -49.91 -23.99
CA LYS A 231 -39.70 -50.08 -24.45
C LYS A 231 -39.83 -51.04 -25.65
N GLN A 232 -38.81 -51.11 -26.51
CA GLN A 232 -38.75 -52.07 -27.62
C GLN A 232 -38.54 -53.49 -27.09
N ILE A 233 -37.62 -53.67 -26.13
CA ILE A 233 -37.34 -54.96 -25.48
C ILE A 233 -38.56 -55.47 -24.70
N GLU A 234 -39.24 -54.62 -23.92
CA GLU A 234 -40.47 -55.00 -23.20
C GLU A 234 -41.58 -55.53 -24.12
N LYS A 235 -41.62 -55.05 -25.37
CA LYS A 235 -42.59 -55.47 -26.38
C LYS A 235 -42.14 -56.69 -27.20
N ASN A 236 -40.98 -57.28 -26.89
CA ASN A 236 -40.32 -58.31 -27.69
C ASN A 236 -40.06 -57.90 -29.15
N VAL A 237 -39.84 -56.61 -29.41
CA VAL A 237 -39.48 -56.08 -30.73
C VAL A 237 -37.99 -55.75 -30.72
N VAL A 238 -37.16 -56.71 -31.12
CA VAL A 238 -35.72 -56.51 -31.30
C VAL A 238 -35.43 -56.54 -32.80
N ASN A 239 -35.04 -55.39 -33.34
CA ASN A 239 -34.79 -55.20 -34.77
C ASN A 239 -33.60 -54.24 -34.98
N ASP A 240 -33.33 -53.89 -36.24
CA ASP A 240 -32.23 -52.99 -36.62
C ASP A 240 -32.34 -51.60 -35.96
N GLU A 241 -33.55 -51.15 -35.61
CA GLU A 241 -33.78 -49.88 -34.89
C GLU A 241 -33.27 -49.97 -33.45
N THR A 242 -33.45 -51.10 -32.77
CA THR A 242 -32.87 -51.37 -31.44
C THR A 242 -31.35 -51.33 -31.48
N LEU A 243 -30.74 -51.90 -32.52
CA LEU A 243 -29.30 -51.86 -32.71
C LEU A 243 -28.80 -50.42 -32.94
N SER A 244 -29.50 -49.65 -33.79
CA SER A 244 -29.19 -48.25 -34.07
C SER A 244 -29.32 -47.34 -32.83
N ASN A 245 -30.30 -47.61 -31.97
CA ASN A 245 -30.44 -46.91 -30.69
C ASN A 245 -29.22 -47.17 -29.78
N LEU A 246 -28.75 -48.41 -29.67
CA LEU A 246 -27.55 -48.76 -28.89
C LEU A 246 -26.27 -48.16 -29.48
N GLU A 247 -26.13 -48.13 -30.80
CA GLU A 247 -25.01 -47.45 -31.47
C GLU A 247 -25.00 -45.95 -31.18
N THR A 248 -26.18 -45.31 -31.15
CA THR A 248 -26.32 -43.89 -30.80
C THR A 248 -25.93 -43.62 -29.35
N ILE A 249 -26.33 -44.50 -28.41
CA ILE A 249 -25.90 -44.40 -27.01
C ILE A 249 -24.37 -44.54 -26.90
N SER A 250 -23.78 -45.52 -27.59
CA SER A 250 -22.34 -45.74 -27.57
C SER A 250 -21.56 -44.56 -28.14
N SER A 251 -22.06 -43.92 -29.19
CA SER A 251 -21.38 -42.77 -29.82
C SER A 251 -21.42 -41.52 -28.92
N GLU A 252 -22.56 -41.24 -28.27
CA GLU A 252 -22.68 -40.12 -27.34
C GLU A 252 -21.89 -40.36 -26.04
N ALA A 253 -21.76 -41.61 -25.57
CA ALA A 253 -20.88 -41.97 -24.46
C ALA A 253 -19.41 -41.71 -24.79
N GLN A 254 -18.96 -42.08 -26.00
CA GLN A 254 -17.61 -41.79 -26.46
C GLN A 254 -17.37 -40.28 -26.57
N ARG A 255 -18.34 -39.53 -27.11
CA ARG A 255 -18.27 -38.08 -27.21
C ARG A 255 -18.14 -37.39 -25.84
N LEU A 256 -18.89 -37.86 -24.85
CA LEU A 256 -18.81 -37.36 -23.47
C LEU A 256 -17.44 -37.68 -22.84
N SER A 257 -16.91 -38.89 -23.09
CA SER A 257 -15.55 -39.29 -22.65
C SER A 257 -14.47 -38.39 -23.24
N ASP A 258 -14.54 -38.07 -24.54
CA ASP A 258 -13.61 -37.16 -25.19
C ASP A 258 -13.70 -35.74 -24.60
N MET A 259 -14.90 -35.31 -24.23
CA MET A 259 -15.13 -34.00 -23.62
C MET A 259 -14.55 -33.92 -22.20
N VAL A 260 -14.74 -34.95 -21.38
CA VAL A 260 -14.12 -35.06 -20.04
C VAL A 260 -12.60 -35.10 -20.15
N THR A 261 -12.05 -35.82 -21.13
CA THR A 261 -10.61 -35.87 -21.39
C THR A 261 -10.05 -34.50 -21.76
N LYS A 262 -10.75 -33.73 -22.60
CA LYS A 262 -10.40 -32.35 -22.92
C LYS A 262 -10.42 -31.45 -21.68
N LEU A 263 -11.42 -31.58 -20.81
CA LEU A 263 -11.50 -30.82 -19.56
C LEU A 263 -10.34 -31.12 -18.62
N LEU A 264 -10.01 -32.39 -18.45
CA LEU A 264 -8.88 -32.81 -17.63
C LEU A 264 -7.57 -32.24 -18.17
N SER A 265 -7.37 -32.24 -19.49
CA SER A 265 -6.18 -31.66 -20.12
C SER A 265 -6.03 -30.14 -19.89
N VAL A 266 -7.15 -29.40 -19.80
CA VAL A 266 -7.12 -27.97 -19.46
C VAL A 266 -6.83 -27.75 -17.97
N SER A 267 -7.34 -28.62 -17.09
CA SER A 267 -7.09 -28.55 -15.63
C SER A 267 -5.69 -28.96 -15.20
N HIS A 268 -5.06 -29.91 -15.92
CA HIS A 268 -3.75 -30.48 -15.58
C HIS A 268 -2.58 -29.74 -16.24
N ASN A 269 -2.82 -28.62 -16.93
CA ASN A 269 -1.73 -27.74 -17.37
C ASN A 269 -1.01 -27.03 -16.21
N GLU A 270 -1.40 -27.25 -14.95
CA GLU A 270 -0.54 -27.02 -13.78
C GLU A 270 0.53 -28.13 -13.69
N VAL A 271 1.60 -27.94 -14.47
CA VAL A 271 2.98 -28.44 -14.26
C VAL A 271 3.09 -29.65 -13.31
N THR A 272 2.55 -30.80 -13.69
CA THR A 272 3.10 -32.07 -13.19
C THR A 272 4.41 -32.24 -13.94
N ALA A 273 5.52 -32.42 -13.22
CA ALA A 273 6.85 -32.50 -13.80
C ALA A 273 6.85 -33.41 -15.04
N MET A 274 6.96 -32.81 -16.24
CA MET A 274 6.99 -33.57 -17.48
C MET A 274 8.23 -34.44 -17.45
N GLU A 275 8.07 -35.76 -17.35
CA GLU A 275 9.18 -36.69 -17.50
C GLU A 275 9.69 -36.61 -18.95
N LEU A 276 10.76 -35.85 -19.13
CA LEU A 276 11.45 -35.72 -20.39
C LEU A 276 12.42 -36.89 -20.53
N SER A 277 12.29 -37.65 -21.61
CA SER A 277 13.24 -38.69 -21.98
C SER A 277 13.85 -38.41 -23.35
N ARG A 278 15.08 -38.89 -23.54
CA ARG A 278 15.73 -38.87 -24.86
C ARG A 278 15.29 -40.12 -25.63
N PHE A 279 14.77 -39.94 -26.83
CA PHE A 279 14.38 -41.03 -27.73
C PHE A 279 14.50 -40.62 -29.20
N ALA A 280 14.57 -41.59 -30.10
CA ALA A 280 14.62 -41.34 -31.54
C ALA A 280 13.24 -40.87 -32.03
N ALA A 281 13.18 -39.70 -32.70
CA ALA A 281 11.90 -39.16 -33.19
C ALA A 281 11.21 -40.10 -34.21
N ARG A 282 11.98 -40.97 -34.87
CA ARG A 282 11.44 -42.01 -35.77
C ARG A 282 10.49 -42.96 -35.04
N ASP A 283 10.78 -43.31 -33.80
CA ASP A 283 10.02 -44.34 -33.06
C ASP A 283 8.62 -43.82 -32.72
N VAL A 284 8.51 -42.57 -32.27
CA VAL A 284 7.20 -41.97 -31.96
C VAL A 284 6.37 -41.70 -33.22
N LEU A 285 7.01 -41.34 -34.34
CA LEU A 285 6.35 -41.19 -35.64
C LEU A 285 5.83 -42.54 -36.16
N SER A 286 6.59 -43.62 -35.95
CA SER A 286 6.19 -44.99 -36.30
C SER A 286 4.98 -45.43 -35.47
N ASP A 287 5.01 -45.22 -34.17
CA ASP A 287 3.90 -45.54 -33.26
C ASP A 287 2.63 -44.77 -33.63
N ALA A 288 2.75 -43.45 -33.85
CA ALA A 288 1.62 -42.62 -34.28
C ALA A 288 1.06 -43.12 -35.62
N ALA A 289 1.92 -43.51 -36.56
CA ALA A 289 1.51 -44.00 -37.86
C ALA A 289 0.78 -45.36 -37.76
N ALA A 290 1.24 -46.24 -36.88
CA ALA A 290 0.60 -47.54 -36.63
C ALA A 290 -0.83 -47.36 -36.13
N VAL A 291 -1.05 -46.41 -35.20
CA VAL A 291 -2.39 -46.09 -34.66
C VAL A 291 -3.28 -45.42 -35.72
N CYS A 292 -2.74 -44.46 -36.48
CA CYS A 292 -3.56 -43.64 -37.38
C CYS A 292 -3.88 -44.29 -38.73
N ARG A 293 -3.04 -45.23 -39.23
CA ARG A 293 -3.26 -45.94 -40.50
C ARG A 293 -4.65 -46.56 -40.64
N PRO A 294 -5.15 -47.39 -39.69
CA PRO A 294 -6.48 -47.99 -39.82
C PRO A 294 -7.60 -46.94 -39.76
N ILE A 295 -7.43 -45.89 -38.97
CA ILE A 295 -8.41 -44.81 -38.80
C ILE A 295 -8.56 -44.02 -40.10
N LEU A 296 -7.44 -43.63 -40.71
CA LEU A 296 -7.41 -42.89 -41.97
C LEU A 296 -7.88 -43.74 -43.17
N ALA A 297 -7.51 -45.03 -43.19
CA ALA A 297 -7.94 -45.96 -44.23
C ALA A 297 -9.45 -46.18 -44.25
N LYS A 298 -10.11 -46.17 -43.08
CA LYS A 298 -11.58 -46.22 -42.96
C LYS A 298 -12.27 -45.03 -43.67
N HIS A 299 -11.55 -43.95 -43.96
CA HIS A 299 -12.06 -42.77 -44.67
C HIS A 299 -11.43 -42.61 -46.07
N GLY A 300 -10.84 -43.69 -46.62
CA GLY A 300 -10.22 -43.68 -47.95
C GLY A 300 -8.86 -42.96 -48.03
N ASN A 301 -8.33 -42.49 -46.90
CA ASN A 301 -7.08 -41.73 -46.86
C ASN A 301 -5.86 -42.63 -46.62
N ARG A 302 -4.75 -42.30 -47.28
CA ARG A 302 -3.46 -43.00 -47.12
C ARG A 302 -2.53 -42.22 -46.21
N LEU A 303 -1.95 -42.88 -45.21
CA LEU A 303 -0.90 -42.28 -44.36
C LEU A 303 0.49 -42.72 -44.85
N VAL A 304 1.37 -41.76 -45.15
CA VAL A 304 2.76 -41.99 -45.57
C VAL A 304 3.71 -41.41 -44.53
N THR A 305 4.72 -42.19 -44.14
CA THR A 305 5.76 -41.76 -43.20
C THR A 305 7.07 -41.57 -43.98
N ARG A 306 7.65 -40.37 -43.95
CA ARG A 306 8.97 -40.03 -44.50
C ARG A 306 9.87 -39.64 -43.33
N ALA A 307 10.69 -40.56 -42.86
CA ALA A 307 11.49 -40.38 -41.64
C ALA A 307 12.93 -40.83 -41.86
N ASP A 308 13.51 -40.51 -43.01
CA ASP A 308 14.77 -41.11 -43.48
C ASP A 308 15.99 -40.73 -42.62
N SER A 309 15.99 -39.54 -42.02
CA SER A 309 16.99 -39.12 -41.02
C SER A 309 16.32 -38.26 -39.95
N CYS A 310 16.06 -38.83 -38.78
CA CYS A 310 15.45 -38.12 -37.66
C CYS A 310 16.45 -38.04 -36.50
N PRO A 311 16.66 -36.85 -35.90
CA PRO A 311 17.52 -36.72 -34.72
C PRO A 311 16.84 -37.34 -33.49
N ASP A 312 17.66 -37.65 -32.49
CA ASP A 312 17.17 -37.88 -31.13
C ASP A 312 16.56 -36.58 -30.59
N ILE A 313 15.42 -36.70 -29.93
CA ILE A 313 14.72 -35.59 -29.28
C ILE A 313 14.60 -35.84 -27.79
N ILE A 314 14.49 -34.75 -27.02
CA ILE A 314 14.21 -34.78 -25.59
C ILE A 314 12.80 -34.22 -25.41
N ALA A 315 11.85 -35.07 -25.08
CA ALA A 315 10.44 -34.71 -24.94
C ALA A 315 9.72 -35.68 -23.99
N ASN A 316 8.48 -35.38 -23.64
CA ASN A 316 7.58 -36.39 -23.10
C ASN A 316 7.01 -37.19 -24.28
N ARG A 317 7.36 -38.48 -24.34
CA ARG A 317 7.02 -39.36 -25.47
C ARG A 317 5.51 -39.55 -25.64
N GLU A 318 4.78 -39.70 -24.54
CA GLU A 318 3.33 -39.94 -24.55
C GLU A 318 2.56 -38.70 -25.04
N MET A 319 2.94 -37.52 -24.54
CA MET A 319 2.35 -36.26 -24.98
C MET A 319 2.62 -35.99 -26.47
N LEU A 320 3.85 -36.26 -26.94
CA LEU A 320 4.20 -36.08 -28.34
C LEU A 320 3.45 -37.06 -29.24
N LEU A 321 3.32 -38.32 -28.83
CA LEU A 321 2.50 -39.32 -29.53
C LEU A 321 1.04 -38.84 -29.66
N GLN A 322 0.46 -38.30 -28.59
CA GLN A 322 -0.91 -37.81 -28.59
C GLN A 322 -1.11 -36.58 -29.49
N VAL A 323 -0.14 -35.66 -29.53
CA VAL A 323 -0.15 -34.53 -30.48
C VAL A 323 -0.15 -35.04 -31.91
N LEU A 324 0.74 -35.98 -32.24
CA LEU A 324 0.84 -36.54 -33.60
C LEU A 324 -0.45 -37.26 -34.03
N ILE A 325 -1.07 -38.03 -33.13
CA ILE A 325 -2.36 -38.68 -33.38
C ILE A 325 -3.44 -37.64 -33.64
N ASN A 326 -3.55 -36.61 -32.79
CA ASN A 326 -4.55 -35.55 -32.94
C ASN A 326 -4.40 -34.81 -34.27
N LEU A 327 -3.17 -34.47 -34.66
CA LEU A 327 -2.89 -33.80 -35.93
C LEU A 327 -3.24 -34.69 -37.13
N ALA A 328 -2.90 -35.98 -37.09
CA ALA A 328 -3.19 -36.91 -38.18
C ALA A 328 -4.70 -37.18 -38.34
N VAL A 329 -5.40 -37.39 -37.23
CA VAL A 329 -6.87 -37.55 -37.24
C VAL A 329 -7.54 -36.28 -37.72
N ASN A 330 -7.08 -35.10 -37.30
CA ASN A 330 -7.61 -33.83 -37.77
C ASN A 330 -7.37 -33.62 -39.27
N SER A 331 -6.16 -33.94 -39.75
CA SER A 331 -5.82 -33.89 -41.18
C SER A 331 -6.71 -34.83 -41.99
N GLY A 332 -6.99 -36.03 -41.47
CA GLY A 332 -7.88 -37.01 -42.06
C GLY A 332 -9.34 -36.55 -42.18
N LYS A 333 -9.83 -35.74 -41.24
CA LYS A 333 -11.19 -35.14 -41.31
C LYS A 333 -11.34 -34.12 -42.44
N HIS A 334 -10.23 -33.51 -42.86
CA HIS A 334 -10.20 -32.49 -43.91
C HIS A 334 -9.59 -32.98 -45.23
N THR A 335 -9.37 -34.29 -45.35
CA THR A 335 -8.81 -34.92 -46.56
C THR A 335 -9.77 -36.01 -47.02
N GLU A 336 -10.10 -36.07 -48.31
CA GLU A 336 -10.95 -37.11 -48.89
C GLU A 336 -10.16 -37.86 -49.98
N ASN A 337 -10.08 -39.20 -49.87
CA ASN A 337 -9.34 -40.06 -50.80
C ASN A 337 -7.89 -39.58 -51.08
N GLY A 338 -7.27 -38.93 -50.10
CA GLY A 338 -5.99 -38.24 -50.24
C GLY A 338 -4.84 -38.90 -49.50
N THR A 339 -3.75 -38.15 -49.32
CA THR A 339 -2.56 -38.62 -48.58
C THR A 339 -2.22 -37.67 -47.44
N VAL A 340 -2.15 -38.20 -46.22
CA VAL A 340 -1.58 -37.52 -45.04
C VAL A 340 -0.12 -37.95 -44.90
N ILE A 341 0.79 -37.01 -44.63
CA ILE A 341 2.23 -37.28 -44.58
C ILE A 341 2.79 -36.88 -43.21
N PHE A 342 3.50 -37.80 -42.56
CA PHE A 342 4.46 -37.49 -41.52
C PHE A 342 5.84 -37.33 -42.16
N SER A 343 6.51 -36.19 -41.97
CA SER A 343 7.79 -35.84 -42.62
C SER A 343 8.79 -35.24 -41.64
#